data_AF-A0A9D6XCJ4-F1
#
_entry.id   AF-A0A9D6XCJ4-F1
#
_cell.length_a   1.000
_cell.length_b   1.000
_cell.length_c   1.000
_cell.angle_alpha   90.00
_cell.angle_beta   90.00
_cell.angle_gamma   90.00
#
_symmetry.space_group_name_H-M   'P 1'
#
loop_
_entity.id
_entity.type
_entity.pdbx_description
1 polymer ?
#
loop_
_entity_poly.entity_id
_entity_poly.type
_entity_poly.pdbx_seq_one_letter_code
_entity_poly.pdbx_strand_id
1 'polypeptide(L)'
;MSEAEKTSVRHRRYGMVIDLDKCTGCGSCMVACMAENNVTARPDETDKKKSITWMRVYSFDNGKGFPEARTCFLPRPCMHCAGKGGHGHSPCVSVCPAVATDYSAETGIVSQIPTRCFGCRYCMAACPYHARYFNWFDPVYPKGMEKMLNPDVSLRMRGVVEKCSFCFHRYQKAMDKAFYEKRKELEEGEYQTACTQSCPSGAIAFGDLDDPKHAVYRLRQPVKGLYVFRLLERLGTEPKVYYTTRHEWIRKAADRTVNDEKTAG
;
A
#
# COMPACT_ATOMS: atom_id res chain seq x y z
N MET A 1 -41.25 -4.37 -3.03
CA MET A 1 -39.78 -4.24 -3.07
C MET A 1 -39.25 -5.60 -3.48
N SER A 2 -38.93 -5.77 -4.76
CA SER A 2 -38.70 -7.09 -5.36
C SER A 2 -37.41 -7.72 -4.83
N GLU A 3 -37.42 -9.05 -4.67
CA GLU A 3 -36.30 -9.87 -4.19
C GLU A 3 -35.01 -9.77 -5.02
N ALA A 4 -35.04 -9.07 -6.15
CA ALA A 4 -33.89 -8.84 -7.03
C ALA A 4 -32.90 -7.77 -6.51
N GLU A 5 -33.26 -6.95 -5.50
CA GLU A 5 -32.34 -5.94 -4.93
C GLU A 5 -31.35 -6.50 -3.88
N LYS A 6 -31.47 -7.77 -3.47
CA LYS A 6 -30.66 -8.36 -2.37
C LYS A 6 -29.35 -9.03 -2.82
N THR A 7 -28.98 -8.93 -4.09
CA THR A 7 -27.81 -9.61 -4.69
C THR A 7 -26.85 -8.66 -5.41
N SER A 8 -26.77 -7.38 -5.03
CA SER A 8 -25.61 -6.57 -5.43
C SER A 8 -24.46 -6.82 -4.43
N VAL A 9 -23.40 -7.48 -4.88
CA VAL A 9 -22.13 -7.49 -4.14
C VAL A 9 -21.63 -6.05 -4.11
N ARG A 10 -21.66 -5.41 -2.94
CA ARG A 10 -21.18 -4.04 -2.79
C ARG A 10 -19.69 -4.01 -3.13
N HIS A 11 -19.32 -3.34 -4.21
CA HIS A 11 -17.93 -3.10 -4.56
C HIS A 11 -17.28 -2.26 -3.45
N ARG A 12 -16.22 -2.79 -2.84
CA ARG A 12 -15.43 -2.11 -1.81
C ARG A 12 -14.22 -1.46 -2.43
N ARG A 13 -13.77 -0.37 -1.82
CA ARG A 13 -12.59 0.35 -2.28
C ARG A 13 -11.59 0.48 -1.14
N TYR A 14 -10.84 -0.58 -0.87
CA TYR A 14 -9.86 -0.55 0.20
C TYR A 14 -8.73 0.43 -0.07
N GLY A 15 -8.40 1.20 0.95
CA GLY A 15 -7.33 2.18 0.90
C GLY A 15 -6.74 2.45 2.28
N MET A 16 -5.75 3.33 2.28
CA MET A 16 -4.94 3.65 3.44
C MET A 16 -4.83 5.15 3.58
N VAL A 17 -4.86 5.65 4.81
CA VAL A 17 -4.57 7.05 5.14
C VAL A 17 -3.39 7.06 6.10
N ILE A 18 -2.34 7.84 5.79
CA ILE A 18 -1.11 7.92 6.56
C ILE A 18 -0.96 9.35 7.10
N ASP A 19 -1.08 9.50 8.41
CA ASP A 19 -0.85 10.74 9.13
C ASP A 19 0.66 10.95 9.35
N LEU A 20 1.23 11.89 8.61
CA LEU A 20 2.66 12.19 8.63
C LEU A 20 3.06 12.93 9.91
N ASP A 21 2.15 13.67 10.55
CA ASP A 21 2.42 14.38 11.80
C ASP A 21 2.56 13.42 12.98
N LYS A 22 1.92 12.23 12.90
CA LYS A 22 2.06 11.14 13.88
C LYS A 22 3.20 10.17 13.58
N CYS A 23 3.81 10.24 12.40
CA CYS A 23 4.82 9.27 12.00
C CYS A 23 6.19 9.62 12.61
N THR A 24 6.67 8.78 13.53
CA THR A 24 7.96 8.97 14.19
C THR A 24 9.14 8.31 13.46
N GLY A 25 8.88 7.59 12.36
CA GLY A 25 9.93 6.86 11.64
C GLY A 25 10.43 5.58 12.32
N CYS A 26 9.70 5.05 13.31
CA CYS A 26 10.12 3.86 14.09
C CYS A 26 10.40 2.57 13.29
N GLY A 27 9.95 2.47 12.04
CA GLY A 27 10.22 1.31 11.16
C GLY A 27 9.43 0.04 11.47
N SER A 28 8.60 0.01 12.52
CA SER A 28 7.79 -1.16 12.89
C SER A 28 6.91 -1.66 11.74
N CYS A 29 6.33 -0.74 10.97
CA CYS A 29 5.50 -1.07 9.82
C CYS A 29 6.27 -1.77 8.67
N MET A 30 7.57 -1.51 8.55
CA MET A 30 8.44 -2.17 7.56
C MET A 30 8.68 -3.62 7.96
N VAL A 31 9.07 -3.84 9.22
CA VAL A 31 9.37 -5.18 9.76
C VAL A 31 8.11 -6.03 9.83
N ALA A 32 6.98 -5.46 10.27
CA ALA A 32 5.70 -6.17 10.30
C ALA A 32 5.24 -6.59 8.89
N CYS A 33 5.44 -5.72 7.89
CA CYS A 33 5.13 -6.09 6.52
C CYS A 33 6.03 -7.23 6.01
N MET A 34 7.32 -7.22 6.38
CA MET A 34 8.26 -8.27 6.01
C MET A 34 7.90 -9.61 6.64
N ALA A 35 7.68 -9.64 7.95
CA ALA A 35 7.31 -10.83 8.70
C ALA A 35 5.97 -11.42 8.23
N GLU A 36 4.95 -10.57 8.05
CA GLU A 36 3.61 -11.01 7.66
C GLU A 36 3.58 -11.61 6.25
N ASN A 37 4.30 -11.01 5.31
CA ASN A 37 4.20 -11.34 3.89
C ASN A 37 5.36 -12.20 3.39
N ASN A 38 6.13 -12.83 4.28
CA ASN A 38 7.29 -13.65 3.92
C ASN A 38 8.27 -12.94 2.98
N VAL A 39 8.51 -11.64 3.21
CA VAL A 39 9.50 -10.90 2.42
C VAL A 39 10.88 -11.32 2.87
N THR A 40 11.70 -11.76 1.92
CA THR A 40 13.02 -12.30 2.24
C THR A 40 14.00 -11.19 2.56
N ALA A 41 14.76 -11.41 3.63
CA ALA A 41 15.93 -10.61 3.94
C ALA A 41 17.15 -11.29 3.31
N ARG A 42 18.07 -10.50 2.73
CA ARG A 42 19.35 -11.04 2.27
C ARG A 42 20.44 -10.86 3.32
N PRO A 43 21.48 -11.73 3.28
CA PRO A 43 22.71 -11.49 4.02
C PRO A 43 23.40 -10.19 3.58
N ASP A 44 23.40 -9.90 2.28
CA ASP A 44 23.92 -8.65 1.72
C ASP A 44 22.78 -7.79 1.15
N GLU A 45 22.51 -6.67 1.84
CA GLU A 45 21.52 -5.64 1.49
C GLU A 45 22.20 -4.29 1.20
N THR A 46 23.48 -4.31 0.81
CA THR A 46 24.25 -3.10 0.48
C THR A 46 23.70 -2.45 -0.80
N ASP A 47 23.37 -3.26 -1.80
CA ASP A 47 22.73 -2.78 -3.03
C ASP A 47 21.23 -2.51 -2.82
N LYS A 48 20.91 -1.26 -2.48
CA LYS A 48 19.54 -0.78 -2.27
C LYS A 48 18.63 -0.89 -3.49
N LYS A 49 19.16 -1.13 -4.70
CA LYS A 49 18.35 -1.40 -5.90
C LYS A 49 17.86 -2.84 -5.94
N LYS A 50 18.55 -3.75 -5.25
CA LYS A 50 18.20 -5.17 -5.18
C LYS A 50 17.48 -5.54 -3.88
N SER A 51 17.44 -4.64 -2.89
CA SER A 51 16.71 -4.83 -1.63
C SER A 51 15.20 -4.89 -1.82
N ILE A 52 14.55 -5.81 -1.12
CA ILE A 52 13.09 -5.98 -1.19
C ILE A 52 12.46 -5.41 0.08
N THR A 53 11.64 -4.37 -0.06
CA THR A 53 11.02 -3.70 1.10
C THR A 53 9.69 -3.11 0.70
N TRP A 54 8.60 -3.87 0.89
CA TRP A 54 7.27 -3.50 0.38
C TRP A 54 6.70 -2.21 0.96
N MET A 55 7.11 -1.85 2.18
CA MET A 55 6.82 -0.57 2.81
C MET A 55 8.15 0.06 3.23
N ARG A 56 8.54 1.16 2.59
CA ARG A 56 9.79 1.86 2.89
C ARG A 56 9.50 3.21 3.51
N VAL A 57 10.10 3.50 4.66
CA VAL A 57 10.01 4.81 5.30
C VAL A 57 11.13 5.68 4.77
N TYR A 58 10.76 6.78 4.13
CA TYR A 58 11.69 7.83 3.69
C TYR A 58 11.75 8.93 4.74
N SER A 59 12.90 9.53 4.94
CA SER A 59 13.03 10.76 5.73
C SER A 59 13.39 11.93 4.83
N PHE A 60 12.89 13.11 5.18
CA PHE A 60 13.32 14.36 4.56
C PHE A 60 13.22 15.51 5.57
N ASP A 61 14.13 16.47 5.42
CA ASP A 61 14.24 17.62 6.31
C ASP A 61 13.67 18.87 5.65
N ASN A 62 13.30 19.84 6.48
CA ASN A 62 12.88 21.16 6.01
C ASN A 62 14.04 22.03 5.51
N GLY A 63 15.28 21.53 5.52
CA GLY A 63 16.48 22.23 5.06
C GLY A 63 16.91 23.42 5.94
N LYS A 64 16.30 23.60 7.12
CA LYS A 64 16.62 24.69 8.05
C LYS A 64 17.66 24.26 9.09
N GLY A 65 18.43 25.23 9.57
CA GLY A 65 19.37 25.03 10.68
C GLY A 65 18.68 24.97 12.05
N PHE A 66 19.44 24.60 13.08
CA PHE A 66 18.98 24.63 14.47
C PHE A 66 18.65 26.08 14.90
N PRO A 67 17.54 26.34 15.61
CA PRO A 67 16.60 25.41 16.25
C PRO A 67 15.35 25.04 15.42
N GLU A 68 15.24 25.57 14.19
CA GLU A 68 14.06 25.38 13.33
C GLU A 68 14.11 24.08 12.50
N ALA A 69 15.19 23.29 12.61
CA ALA A 69 15.33 22.02 11.94
C ALA A 69 14.16 21.08 12.29
N ARG A 70 13.53 20.53 11.25
CA ARG A 70 12.43 19.57 11.35
C ARG A 70 12.66 18.45 10.34
N THR A 71 12.41 17.22 10.78
CA THR A 71 12.46 16.02 9.96
C THR A 71 11.06 15.41 9.90
N CYS A 72 10.66 14.96 8.71
CA CYS A 72 9.43 14.21 8.51
C CYS A 72 9.76 12.82 7.97
N PHE A 73 8.95 11.84 8.35
CA PHE A 73 9.04 10.47 7.86
C PHE A 73 7.82 10.13 7.00
N LEU A 74 8.04 9.58 5.82
CA LEU A 74 7.03 9.21 4.84
C LEU A 74 7.09 7.71 4.54
N PRO A 75 6.23 6.90 5.16
CA PRO A 75 6.03 5.50 4.81
C PRO A 75 5.39 5.39 3.42
N ARG A 76 6.06 4.73 2.48
CA ARG A 76 5.58 4.58 1.10
C ARG A 76 5.38 3.10 0.74
N PRO A 77 4.13 2.58 0.81
CA PRO A 77 3.77 1.27 0.27
C PRO A 77 3.45 1.34 -1.24
N CYS A 78 2.96 0.23 -1.81
CA CYS A 78 2.24 0.27 -3.08
C CYS A 78 0.95 1.09 -2.92
N MET A 79 0.66 1.97 -3.88
CA MET A 79 -0.50 2.85 -3.80
C MET A 79 -1.83 2.21 -4.21
N HIS A 80 -1.79 0.97 -4.73
CA HIS A 80 -2.95 0.26 -5.28
C HIS A 80 -3.82 1.17 -6.18
N CYS A 81 -3.17 1.84 -7.13
CA CYS A 81 -3.79 2.76 -8.09
C CYS A 81 -5.05 2.17 -8.72
N ALA A 82 -6.13 2.96 -8.81
CA ALA A 82 -7.34 2.58 -9.55
C ALA A 82 -7.20 2.81 -11.07
N GLY A 83 -6.21 3.59 -11.50
CA GLY A 83 -6.11 4.03 -12.89
C GLY A 83 -7.04 5.21 -13.18
N LYS A 84 -6.84 5.86 -14.33
CA LYS A 84 -7.56 7.08 -14.73
C LYS A 84 -9.07 6.85 -14.81
N GLY A 85 -9.87 7.57 -14.01
CA GLY A 85 -11.32 7.40 -13.99
C GLY A 85 -11.80 6.12 -13.31
N GLY A 86 -10.99 5.52 -12.43
CA GLY A 86 -11.41 4.38 -11.59
C GLY A 86 -11.61 3.03 -12.29
N HIS A 87 -11.36 2.95 -13.60
CA HIS A 87 -11.61 1.77 -14.44
C HIS A 87 -10.69 0.55 -14.21
N GLY A 88 -9.78 0.59 -13.23
CA GLY A 88 -8.88 -0.52 -12.90
C GLY A 88 -7.62 -0.64 -13.76
N HIS A 89 -7.54 0.05 -14.90
CA HIS A 89 -6.35 0.09 -15.77
C HIS A 89 -5.25 0.99 -15.20
N SER A 90 -4.64 0.56 -14.10
CA SER A 90 -3.45 1.20 -13.56
C SER A 90 -2.22 0.93 -14.45
N PRO A 91 -1.22 1.83 -14.49
CA PRO A 91 -0.06 1.68 -15.37
C PRO A 91 0.64 0.32 -15.26
N CYS A 92 0.70 -0.24 -14.06
CA CYS A 92 1.36 -1.52 -13.83
C CYS A 92 0.52 -2.76 -14.18
N VAL A 93 -0.82 -2.63 -14.24
CA VAL A 93 -1.74 -3.69 -14.68
C VAL A 93 -1.70 -3.77 -16.20
N SER A 94 -1.87 -2.63 -16.88
CA SER A 94 -1.99 -2.56 -18.35
C SER A 94 -0.75 -3.05 -19.10
N VAL A 95 0.42 -3.00 -18.48
CA VAL A 95 1.69 -3.40 -19.11
C VAL A 95 2.10 -4.85 -18.84
N CYS A 96 1.30 -5.64 -18.11
CA CYS A 96 1.67 -7.01 -17.76
C CYS A 96 1.15 -8.00 -18.81
N PRO A 97 2.00 -8.51 -19.73
CA PRO A 97 1.54 -9.39 -20.81
C PRO A 97 1.02 -10.75 -20.31
N ALA A 98 1.52 -11.25 -19.19
CA ALA A 98 1.06 -12.51 -18.59
C ALA A 98 -0.12 -12.34 -17.63
N VAL A 99 -0.66 -11.13 -17.47
CA VAL A 99 -1.76 -10.83 -16.52
C VAL A 99 -1.43 -11.37 -15.12
N ALA A 100 -0.18 -11.16 -14.69
CA ALA A 100 0.30 -11.50 -13.36
C ALA A 100 -0.01 -10.39 -12.33
N THR A 101 -0.41 -9.21 -12.79
CA THR A 101 -1.03 -8.17 -11.98
C THR A 101 -2.43 -7.94 -12.52
N ASP A 102 -3.41 -7.90 -11.63
CA ASP A 102 -4.80 -7.59 -12.00
C ASP A 102 -5.42 -6.59 -11.01
N TYR A 103 -6.53 -5.96 -11.40
CA TYR A 103 -7.31 -5.08 -10.54
C TYR A 103 -8.62 -5.77 -10.14
N SER A 104 -8.78 -6.06 -8.85
CA SER A 104 -10.05 -6.60 -8.35
C SER A 104 -11.10 -5.49 -8.28
N ALA A 105 -12.17 -5.60 -9.08
CA ALA A 105 -13.30 -4.67 -9.03
C ALA A 105 -14.07 -4.75 -7.70
N GLU A 106 -14.07 -5.93 -7.05
CA GLU A 106 -14.77 -6.16 -5.78
C GLU A 106 -14.11 -5.48 -4.58
N THR A 107 -12.77 -5.42 -4.57
CA THR A 107 -12.01 -4.91 -3.41
C THR A 107 -11.25 -3.61 -3.71
N GLY A 108 -11.10 -3.29 -4.99
CA GLY A 108 -10.15 -2.30 -5.49
C GLY A 108 -8.68 -2.72 -5.35
N ILE A 109 -8.35 -3.89 -4.80
CA ILE A 109 -6.95 -4.23 -4.56
C ILE A 109 -6.28 -4.65 -5.88
N VAL A 110 -5.19 -3.98 -6.23
CA VAL A 110 -4.29 -4.46 -7.29
C VAL A 110 -3.57 -5.71 -6.79
N SER A 111 -3.76 -6.85 -7.43
CA SER A 111 -3.16 -8.14 -7.09
C SER A 111 -1.77 -8.30 -7.73
N GLN A 112 -0.98 -9.23 -7.20
CA GLN A 112 0.26 -9.69 -7.83
C GLN A 112 0.33 -11.21 -7.63
N ILE A 113 0.24 -11.96 -8.72
CA ILE A 113 0.20 -13.43 -8.75
C ILE A 113 1.60 -13.92 -9.12
N PRO A 114 2.42 -14.40 -8.16
CA PRO A 114 3.81 -14.75 -8.42
C PRO A 114 3.96 -15.86 -9.46
N THR A 115 3.07 -16.85 -9.44
CA THR A 115 3.10 -18.03 -10.33
C THR A 115 2.85 -17.71 -11.81
N ARG A 116 2.18 -16.60 -12.13
CA ARG A 116 2.00 -16.11 -13.51
C ARG A 116 3.14 -15.18 -13.96
N CYS A 117 3.97 -14.70 -13.05
CA CYS A 117 4.99 -13.71 -13.35
C CYS A 117 6.25 -14.37 -13.91
N PHE A 118 6.54 -14.15 -15.19
CA PHE A 118 7.79 -14.60 -15.83
C PHE A 118 8.93 -13.57 -15.77
N GLY A 119 8.75 -12.47 -15.03
CA GLY A 119 9.86 -11.58 -14.72
C GLY A 119 10.29 -10.57 -15.78
N CYS A 120 9.40 -10.15 -16.70
CA CYS A 120 9.74 -9.11 -17.70
C CYS A 120 10.02 -7.71 -17.12
N ARG A 121 9.64 -7.46 -15.85
CA ARG A 121 9.87 -6.21 -15.09
C ARG A 121 9.22 -4.94 -15.67
N TYR A 122 8.44 -5.02 -16.74
CA TYR A 122 7.76 -3.83 -17.31
C TYR A 122 6.89 -3.12 -16.26
N CYS A 123 6.17 -3.88 -15.42
CA CYS A 123 5.35 -3.32 -14.35
C CYS A 123 6.15 -2.50 -13.32
N MET A 124 7.45 -2.76 -13.15
CA MET A 124 8.33 -1.95 -12.29
C MET A 124 8.67 -0.61 -12.93
N ALA A 125 8.95 -0.61 -14.24
CA ALA A 125 9.22 0.60 -15.00
C ALA A 125 7.98 1.50 -15.11
N ALA A 126 6.80 0.91 -15.31
CA ALA A 126 5.55 1.64 -15.41
C ALA A 126 5.02 2.20 -14.08
N CYS A 127 5.52 1.71 -12.93
CA CYS A 127 5.06 2.19 -11.63
C CYS A 127 5.76 3.50 -11.26
N PRO A 128 5.04 4.65 -11.20
CA PRO A 128 5.67 5.94 -10.91
C PRO A 128 6.21 6.05 -9.48
N TYR A 129 5.79 5.14 -8.60
CA TYR A 129 6.23 5.08 -7.20
C TYR A 129 7.39 4.11 -6.96
N HIS A 130 7.81 3.36 -8.00
CA HIS A 130 8.78 2.26 -7.88
C HIS A 130 8.49 1.34 -6.68
N ALA A 131 7.21 1.03 -6.45
CA ALA A 131 6.74 0.24 -5.31
C ALA A 131 6.64 -1.27 -5.63
N ARG A 132 7.44 -1.73 -6.59
CA ARG A 132 7.52 -3.11 -7.06
C ARG A 132 8.97 -3.56 -7.01
N TYR A 133 9.19 -4.77 -6.52
CA TYR A 133 10.51 -5.32 -6.23
C TYR A 133 10.69 -6.62 -7.01
N PHE A 134 11.89 -6.86 -7.51
CA PHE A 134 12.20 -8.07 -8.28
C PHE A 134 13.01 -9.05 -7.42
N ASN A 135 12.60 -10.32 -7.44
CA ASN A 135 13.38 -11.40 -6.84
C ASN A 135 14.55 -11.78 -7.75
N TRP A 136 15.71 -11.20 -7.48
CA TRP A 136 16.95 -11.49 -8.21
C TRP A 136 17.54 -12.85 -7.87
N PHE A 137 17.29 -13.36 -6.66
CA PHE A 137 17.86 -14.59 -6.15
C PHE A 137 16.78 -15.45 -5.52
N ASP A 138 17.11 -16.71 -5.32
CA ASP A 138 16.25 -17.64 -4.60
C ASP A 138 16.21 -17.27 -3.11
N PRO A 139 15.04 -17.33 -2.46
CA PRO A 139 14.92 -17.02 -1.05
C PRO A 139 15.69 -18.04 -0.22
N VAL A 140 16.61 -17.57 0.63
CA VAL A 140 17.36 -18.42 1.56
C VAL A 140 16.87 -18.15 2.97
N TYR A 141 16.38 -19.19 3.63
CA TYR A 141 15.97 -19.12 5.02
C TYR A 141 16.96 -19.90 5.89
N PRO A 142 17.55 -19.30 6.93
CA PRO A 142 18.35 -20.02 7.91
C PRO A 142 17.57 -21.18 8.52
N LYS A 143 18.27 -22.27 8.86
CA LYS A 143 17.67 -23.49 9.42
C LYS A 143 16.80 -23.14 10.63
N GLY A 144 15.52 -23.55 10.59
CA GLY A 144 14.53 -23.28 11.65
C GLY A 144 13.68 -22.03 11.43
N MET A 145 14.11 -21.07 10.61
CA MET A 145 13.32 -19.88 10.26
C MET A 145 12.13 -20.22 9.34
N GLU A 146 12.18 -21.35 8.64
CA GLU A 146 11.06 -21.87 7.84
C GLU A 146 9.75 -21.99 8.65
N LYS A 147 9.85 -22.25 9.96
CA LYS A 147 8.70 -22.33 10.88
C LYS A 147 8.08 -20.97 11.21
N MET A 148 8.78 -19.88 10.95
CA MET A 148 8.29 -18.51 11.17
C MET A 148 7.54 -17.96 9.96
N LEU A 149 7.55 -18.67 8.83
CA LEU A 149 6.88 -18.23 7.61
C LEU A 149 5.36 -18.33 7.79
N ASN A 150 4.68 -17.31 7.29
CA ASN A 150 3.23 -17.27 7.26
C ASN A 150 2.70 -18.30 6.23
N PRO A 151 1.94 -19.32 6.64
CA PRO A 151 1.47 -20.36 5.72
C PRO A 151 0.46 -19.83 4.69
N ASP A 152 -0.20 -18.70 4.98
CA ASP A 152 -1.23 -18.13 4.10
C ASP A 152 -0.67 -17.26 2.97
N VAL A 153 0.65 -17.05 2.96
CA VAL A 153 1.32 -16.22 1.97
C VAL A 153 2.32 -17.04 1.19
N SER A 154 2.11 -17.16 -0.12
CA SER A 154 3.03 -17.88 -1.00
C SER A 154 4.44 -17.32 -0.91
N LEU A 155 5.41 -18.22 -0.79
CA LEU A 155 6.82 -17.89 -0.99
C LEU A 155 7.07 -17.60 -2.46
N ARG A 156 8.01 -16.71 -2.75
CA ARG A 156 8.30 -16.29 -4.11
C ARG A 156 9.64 -16.82 -4.54
N MET A 157 9.64 -17.37 -5.74
CA MET A 157 10.83 -17.86 -6.42
C MET A 157 11.61 -16.71 -7.05
N ARG A 158 12.88 -16.98 -7.39
CA ARG A 158 13.65 -16.10 -8.26
C ARG A 158 12.90 -15.82 -9.55
N GLY A 159 13.03 -14.61 -10.06
CA GLY A 159 12.49 -14.22 -11.35
C GLY A 159 11.11 -13.57 -11.29
N VAL A 160 10.47 -13.47 -10.12
CA VAL A 160 9.13 -12.88 -9.99
C VAL A 160 9.16 -11.50 -9.38
N VAL A 161 8.20 -10.66 -9.75
CA VAL A 161 7.98 -9.34 -9.15
C VAL A 161 7.02 -9.47 -7.96
N GLU A 162 7.31 -8.71 -6.92
CA GLU A 162 6.52 -8.58 -5.70
C GLU A 162 6.15 -7.12 -5.42
N LYS A 163 5.12 -6.93 -4.60
CA LYS A 163 4.69 -5.62 -4.09
C LYS A 163 3.82 -5.80 -2.85
N CYS A 164 3.61 -4.72 -2.11
CA CYS A 164 2.55 -4.66 -1.11
C CYS A 164 1.20 -5.10 -1.72
N SER A 165 0.51 -6.01 -1.04
CA SER A 165 -0.77 -6.59 -1.44
C SER A 165 -1.93 -6.09 -0.57
N PHE A 166 -1.71 -5.05 0.26
CA PHE A 166 -2.57 -4.72 1.40
C PHE A 166 -2.87 -5.93 2.30
N CYS A 167 -1.95 -6.88 2.44
CA CYS A 167 -2.14 -8.10 3.23
C CYS A 167 -3.43 -8.86 2.80
N PHE A 168 -3.60 -9.08 1.50
CA PHE A 168 -4.81 -9.69 0.93
C PHE A 168 -5.21 -11.03 1.56
N HIS A 169 -4.25 -11.84 2.02
CA HIS A 169 -4.52 -13.07 2.76
C HIS A 169 -5.33 -12.83 4.05
N ARG A 170 -5.15 -11.68 4.72
CA ARG A 170 -5.98 -11.29 5.86
C ARG A 170 -7.40 -10.92 5.46
N TYR A 171 -7.59 -10.36 4.27
CA TYR A 171 -8.93 -10.13 3.72
C TYR A 171 -9.66 -11.46 3.49
N GLN A 172 -8.98 -12.45 2.90
CA GLN A 172 -9.55 -13.78 2.68
C GLN A 172 -9.97 -14.42 4.00
N LYS A 173 -9.09 -14.43 5.02
CA LYS A 173 -9.44 -14.94 6.36
C LYS A 173 -10.61 -14.21 7.00
N ALA A 174 -10.66 -12.89 6.90
CA ALA A 174 -11.76 -12.09 7.44
C ALA A 174 -13.08 -12.44 6.72
N MET A 175 -13.05 -12.60 5.40
CA MET A 175 -14.21 -13.01 4.61
C MET A 175 -14.67 -14.44 4.94
N ASP A 176 -13.74 -15.38 5.11
CA ASP A 176 -14.06 -16.77 5.50
C ASP A 176 -14.73 -16.81 6.87
N LYS A 177 -14.24 -16.02 7.83
CA LYS A 177 -14.85 -15.87 9.15
C LYS A 177 -16.25 -15.26 9.06
N ALA A 178 -16.41 -14.16 8.31
CA ALA A 178 -17.71 -13.53 8.12
C ALA A 178 -18.71 -14.50 7.45
N PHE A 179 -18.26 -15.26 6.45
CA PHE A 179 -19.07 -16.28 5.78
C PHE A 179 -19.53 -17.37 6.75
N TYR A 180 -18.65 -17.85 7.63
CA TYR A 180 -19.00 -18.82 8.67
C TYR A 180 -20.06 -18.28 9.64
N GLU A 181 -19.97 -17.00 9.99
CA GLU A 181 -20.94 -16.28 10.80
C GLU A 181 -22.21 -15.86 10.02
N LYS A 182 -22.37 -16.32 8.77
CA LYS A 182 -23.48 -15.99 7.87
C LYS A 182 -23.62 -14.49 7.58
N ARG A 183 -22.52 -13.73 7.71
CA ARG A 183 -22.40 -12.33 7.32
C ARG A 183 -21.81 -12.23 5.92
N LYS A 184 -22.29 -11.25 5.14
CA LYS A 184 -21.74 -10.92 3.81
C LYS A 184 -20.80 -9.73 3.85
N GLU A 185 -20.78 -9.01 4.97
CA GLU A 185 -20.02 -7.78 5.14
C GLU A 185 -19.01 -7.88 6.27
N LEU A 186 -17.84 -7.29 6.02
CA LEU A 186 -16.82 -7.11 7.04
C LEU A 186 -17.11 -5.84 7.82
N GLU A 187 -16.98 -5.93 9.14
CA GLU A 187 -17.04 -4.76 10.01
C GLU A 187 -15.71 -4.00 9.99
N GLU A 188 -15.75 -2.75 10.46
CA GLU A 188 -14.54 -1.96 10.64
C GLU A 188 -13.61 -2.66 11.65
N GLY A 189 -12.39 -2.96 11.22
CA GLY A 189 -11.38 -3.59 12.08
C GLY A 189 -11.20 -5.10 11.87
N GLU A 190 -12.13 -5.79 11.20
CA GLU A 190 -11.96 -7.23 10.92
C GLU A 190 -10.84 -7.50 9.92
N TYR A 191 -10.69 -6.62 8.93
CA TYR A 191 -9.58 -6.65 7.97
C TYR A 191 -8.65 -5.47 8.21
N GLN A 192 -7.55 -5.75 8.92
CA GLN A 192 -6.48 -4.78 9.20
C GLN A 192 -5.13 -5.31 8.73
N THR A 193 -4.38 -4.45 8.04
CA THR A 193 -3.05 -4.78 7.53
C THR A 193 -2.02 -4.87 8.67
N ALA A 194 -0.95 -5.63 8.45
CA ALA A 194 0.13 -5.75 9.43
C ALA A 194 0.82 -4.41 9.73
N CYS A 195 0.96 -3.53 8.73
CA CYS A 195 1.54 -2.20 8.93
C CYS A 195 0.63 -1.27 9.74
N THR A 196 -0.70 -1.38 9.59
CA THR A 196 -1.65 -0.64 10.45
C THR A 196 -1.59 -1.11 11.90
N GLN A 197 -1.69 -2.43 12.13
CA GLN A 197 -1.71 -2.99 13.49
C GLN A 197 -0.40 -2.81 14.26
N SER A 198 0.73 -2.78 13.56
CA SER A 198 2.05 -2.62 14.19
C SER A 198 2.44 -1.17 14.47
N CYS A 199 1.69 -0.18 13.99
CA CYS A 199 2.04 1.22 14.13
C CYS A 199 1.74 1.72 15.55
N PRO A 200 2.76 2.02 16.39
CA PRO A 200 2.52 2.40 17.79
C PRO A 200 1.86 3.77 17.93
N SER A 201 2.09 4.69 16.98
CA SER A 201 1.51 6.03 17.00
C SER A 201 0.13 6.11 16.35
N GLY A 202 -0.38 5.02 15.79
CA GLY A 202 -1.65 5.02 15.04
C GLY A 202 -1.62 5.95 13.81
N ALA A 203 -0.44 6.13 13.20
CA ALA A 203 -0.27 6.98 12.02
C ALA A 203 -0.91 6.39 10.76
N ILE A 204 -0.98 5.06 10.65
CA ILE A 204 -1.53 4.38 9.47
C ILE A 204 -2.95 3.91 9.80
N ALA A 205 -3.94 4.38 9.05
CA ALA A 205 -5.31 3.89 9.08
C ALA A 205 -5.64 3.14 7.79
N PHE A 206 -6.37 2.03 7.89
CA PHE A 206 -6.74 1.21 6.74
C PHE A 206 -8.20 0.79 6.83
N GLY A 207 -8.89 0.75 5.68
CA GLY A 207 -10.29 0.33 5.59
C GLY A 207 -10.89 0.63 4.22
N ASP A 208 -12.21 0.55 4.12
CA ASP A 208 -12.95 0.94 2.91
C ASP A 208 -13.02 2.46 2.80
N LEU A 209 -12.55 2.99 1.66
CA LEU A 209 -12.57 4.41 1.38
C LEU A 209 -13.98 4.93 1.10
N ASP A 210 -14.93 4.08 0.71
CA ASP A 210 -16.26 4.50 0.30
C ASP A 210 -17.32 4.24 1.40
N ASP A 211 -16.93 3.69 2.55
CA ASP A 211 -17.83 3.52 3.70
C ASP A 211 -17.73 4.69 4.70
N PRO A 212 -18.79 5.49 4.90
CA PRO A 212 -18.79 6.64 5.82
C PRO A 212 -18.52 6.30 7.29
N LYS A 213 -18.76 5.05 7.71
CA LYS A 213 -18.55 4.62 9.09
C LYS A 213 -17.05 4.47 9.39
N HIS A 214 -16.26 4.11 8.40
CA HIS A 214 -14.84 3.81 8.57
C HIS A 214 -14.01 5.07 8.87
N ALA A 215 -13.00 4.93 9.71
CA ALA A 215 -12.05 5.98 10.07
C ALA A 215 -11.33 6.56 8.83
N VAL A 216 -10.96 5.70 7.87
CA VAL A 216 -10.30 6.15 6.62
C VAL A 216 -11.17 7.07 5.78
N TYR A 217 -12.50 6.87 5.74
CA TYR A 217 -13.41 7.77 5.03
C TYR A 217 -13.39 9.16 5.66
N ARG A 218 -13.39 9.25 6.99
CA ARG A 218 -13.35 10.52 7.73
C ARG A 218 -11.99 11.21 7.61
N LEU A 219 -10.89 10.44 7.71
CA LEU A 219 -9.53 10.98 7.67
C LEU A 219 -9.12 11.49 6.28
N ARG A 220 -9.72 10.99 5.19
CA ARG A 220 -9.47 11.52 3.84
C ARG A 220 -10.24 12.81 3.53
N GLN A 221 -11.21 13.20 4.36
CA GLN A 221 -11.98 14.42 4.10
C GLN A 221 -11.12 15.65 4.39
N PRO A 222 -11.19 16.69 3.53
CA PRO A 222 -10.49 17.93 3.79
C PRO A 222 -11.09 18.62 5.03
N VAL A 223 -10.25 18.89 6.03
CA VAL A 223 -10.61 19.66 7.23
C VAL A 223 -9.76 20.92 7.24
N LYS A 224 -10.31 22.04 7.71
CA LYS A 224 -9.59 23.32 7.79
C LYS A 224 -8.27 23.15 8.55
N GLY A 225 -7.15 23.50 7.92
CA GLY A 225 -5.80 23.37 8.50
C GLY A 225 -5.16 21.98 8.38
N LEU A 226 -5.82 21.02 7.74
CA LEU A 226 -5.26 19.70 7.42
C LEU A 226 -5.12 19.55 5.91
N TYR A 227 -3.89 19.36 5.44
CA TYR A 227 -3.62 19.00 4.06
C TYR A 227 -3.82 17.50 3.88
N VAL A 228 -4.77 17.13 3.03
CA VAL A 228 -4.95 15.75 2.55
C VAL A 228 -4.52 15.71 1.09
N PHE A 229 -3.61 14.80 0.75
CA PHE A 229 -3.10 14.68 -0.62
C PHE A 229 -2.68 13.25 -0.93
N ARG A 230 -2.63 12.90 -2.21
CA ARG A 230 -2.00 11.68 -2.71
C ARG A 230 -0.69 12.05 -3.42
N LEU A 231 0.22 11.10 -3.56
CA LEU A 231 1.48 11.34 -4.27
C LEU A 231 1.25 11.35 -5.78
N LEU A 232 1.84 12.30 -6.50
CA LEU A 232 1.82 12.39 -7.96
C LEU A 232 0.39 12.39 -8.56
N GLU A 233 -0.54 13.14 -7.97
CA GLU A 233 -1.94 13.20 -8.43
C GLU A 233 -2.06 13.60 -9.91
N ARG A 234 -1.15 14.45 -10.38
CA ARG A 234 -1.06 14.90 -11.79
C ARG A 234 -1.04 13.76 -12.82
N LEU A 235 -0.54 12.59 -12.44
CA LEU A 235 -0.47 11.44 -13.35
C LEU A 235 -1.83 10.76 -13.56
N GLY A 236 -2.86 11.16 -12.81
CA GLY A 236 -4.20 10.58 -12.94
C GLY A 236 -4.25 9.08 -12.64
N THR A 237 -3.30 8.55 -11.85
CA THR A 237 -3.26 7.11 -11.50
C THR A 237 -4.27 6.73 -10.41
N GLU A 238 -4.92 7.73 -9.81
CA GLU A 238 -5.85 7.59 -8.70
C GLU A 238 -5.35 6.66 -7.59
N PRO A 239 -4.27 7.04 -6.88
CA PRO A 239 -3.78 6.32 -5.71
C PRO A 239 -4.88 6.12 -4.66
N LYS A 240 -4.85 4.97 -3.98
CA LYS A 240 -5.72 4.67 -2.84
C LYS A 240 -5.02 4.83 -1.49
N VAL A 241 -3.83 5.41 -1.48
CA VAL A 241 -3.10 5.80 -0.28
C VAL A 241 -3.09 7.32 -0.22
N TYR A 242 -3.66 7.86 0.85
CA TYR A 242 -3.72 9.28 1.14
C TYR A 242 -2.73 9.60 2.26
N TYR A 243 -2.16 10.79 2.20
CA TYR A 243 -1.27 11.34 3.22
C TYR A 243 -1.94 12.56 3.83
N THR A 244 -1.80 12.71 5.15
CA THR A 244 -2.29 13.87 5.87
C THR A 244 -1.18 14.56 6.64
N THR A 245 -1.21 15.89 6.67
CA THR A 245 -0.28 16.71 7.46
C THR A 245 -0.87 18.09 7.72
N ARG A 246 -0.54 18.71 8.85
CA ARG A 246 -0.82 20.12 9.12
C ARG A 246 0.26 21.07 8.61
N HIS A 247 1.39 20.53 8.17
CA HIS A 247 2.54 21.33 7.77
C HIS A 247 2.67 21.44 6.24
N GLU A 248 2.60 22.67 5.72
CA GLU A 248 2.66 22.92 4.28
C GLU A 248 4.00 22.46 3.65
N TRP A 249 5.12 22.62 4.38
CA TRP A 249 6.44 22.21 3.89
C TRP A 249 6.53 20.70 3.65
N ILE A 250 5.81 19.89 4.44
CA ILE A 250 5.75 18.43 4.27
C ILE A 250 5.04 18.08 2.97
N ARG A 251 3.90 18.71 2.69
CA ARG A 251 3.16 18.53 1.44
C ARG A 251 4.05 18.87 0.23
N LYS A 252 4.72 20.01 0.25
CA LYS A 252 5.62 20.46 -0.84
C LYS A 252 6.82 19.53 -1.02
N ALA A 253 7.39 19.03 0.06
CA ALA A 253 8.53 18.11 0.01
C ALA A 253 8.14 16.70 -0.47
N ALA A 254 6.95 16.22 -0.10
CA ALA A 254 6.44 14.90 -0.47
C ALA A 254 6.08 14.80 -1.96
N ASP A 255 5.51 15.87 -2.54
CA ASP A 255 5.17 15.97 -3.96
C ASP A 255 6.09 17.01 -4.61
N ARG A 256 7.41 16.71 -4.68
CA ARG A 256 8.40 17.58 -5.33
C ARG A 256 7.94 17.91 -6.75
N THR A 257 7.40 19.11 -6.93
CA THR A 257 7.10 19.66 -8.24
C THR A 257 8.41 20.08 -8.91
N VAL A 258 8.51 19.84 -10.21
CA VAL A 258 9.44 20.62 -11.04
C VAL A 258 8.87 22.04 -11.08
N ASN A 259 9.70 23.07 -10.93
CA ASN A 259 9.36 24.44 -10.53
C ASN A 259 8.29 25.21 -11.36
N ASP A 260 7.61 24.60 -12.35
CA ASP A 260 6.63 25.24 -13.23
C ASP A 260 5.31 24.45 -13.44
N GLU A 261 5.06 23.35 -12.72
CA GLU A 261 3.86 22.53 -12.96
C GLU A 261 2.69 22.91 -12.03
N LYS A 262 1.56 23.36 -12.62
CA LYS A 262 0.31 23.66 -11.91
C LYS A 262 -0.19 22.43 -11.15
N THR A 263 -0.17 22.47 -9.82
CA THR A 263 -0.87 21.49 -8.98
C THR A 263 -2.38 21.69 -9.13
N ALA A 264 -3.12 20.63 -9.48
CA ALA A 264 -4.57 20.64 -9.39
C ALA A 264 -4.96 20.85 -7.92
N GLY A 265 -5.60 21.98 -7.65
CA GLY A 265 -6.05 22.40 -6.34
C GLY A 265 -7.30 21.65 -5.87
#